data_AF-A0A957SGU9-F1
#
_entry.id   AF-A0A957SGU9-F1
#
_cell.length_a   1.000
_cell.length_b   1.000
_cell.length_c   1.000
_cell.angle_alpha   90.00
_cell.angle_beta   90.00
_cell.angle_gamma   90.00
#
_symmetry.space_group_name_H-M   'P 1'
#
loop_
_entity.id
_entity.type
_entity.pdbx_description
1 polymer ?
#
loop_
_entity_poly.entity_id
_entity_poly.type
_entity_poly.pdbx_seq_one_letter_code
_entity_poly.pdbx_strand_id
1 'polypeptide(L)'
;MAQRLEPQIVRDNWLEALKAVIKAASLLHPLVIHIDDAHWLDAETAFFLNKLTHNVDGYPFLLLITMRSPHSAAQKQGATGLYDIMAA
;
A
#
# COMPACT_ATOMS: atom_id res chain seq x y z
N MET A 1 25.71 21.35 -11.85
CA MET A 1 24.78 21.16 -12.98
C MET A 1 23.70 20.19 -12.52
N ALA A 2 22.44 20.61 -12.39
CA ALA A 2 21.36 19.69 -12.05
C ALA A 2 21.01 18.88 -13.30
N GLN A 3 21.36 17.59 -13.32
CA GLN A 3 20.87 16.67 -14.35
C GLN A 3 19.35 16.57 -14.19
N ARG A 4 18.62 16.91 -15.25
CA ARG A 4 17.16 16.84 -15.27
C ARG A 4 16.80 15.36 -15.31
N LEU A 5 16.41 14.81 -14.17
CA LEU A 5 15.95 13.44 -14.06
C LEU A 5 14.73 13.23 -14.95
N GLU A 6 14.63 12.05 -15.57
CA GLU A 6 13.43 11.68 -16.29
C GLU A 6 12.22 11.66 -15.32
N PRO A 7 11.03 12.11 -15.75
CA PRO A 7 9.86 12.21 -14.87
C PRO A 7 9.52 10.90 -14.15
N GLN A 8 9.74 9.76 -14.80
CA GLN A 8 9.49 8.43 -14.22
C GLN A 8 10.40 8.15 -13.02
N ILE A 9 11.67 8.53 -13.12
CA ILE A 9 12.65 8.36 -12.03
C ILE A 9 12.28 9.25 -10.84
N VAL A 10 11.85 10.49 -11.09
CA VAL A 10 11.40 11.41 -10.03
C VAL A 10 10.19 10.83 -9.30
N ARG A 11 9.20 10.33 -10.04
CA ARG A 11 8.01 9.69 -9.47
C ARG A 11 8.40 8.47 -8.63
N ASP A 12 9.20 7.58 -9.17
CA ASP A 12 9.57 6.34 -8.48
C ASP A 12 10.36 6.64 -7.19
N ASN A 13 11.28 7.61 -7.23
CA ASN A 13 11.99 8.09 -6.04
C ASN A 13 11.03 8.66 -4.99
N TRP A 14 10.00 9.39 -5.41
CA TRP A 14 9.00 9.94 -4.49
C TRP A 14 8.17 8.83 -3.83
N LEU A 15 7.76 7.81 -4.58
CA LEU A 15 7.02 6.65 -4.04
C LEU A 15 7.88 5.86 -3.05
N GLU A 16 9.16 5.63 -3.34
CA GLU A 16 10.07 4.97 -2.40
C GLU A 16 10.32 5.80 -1.14
N ALA A 17 10.45 7.13 -1.27
CA ALA A 17 10.58 8.03 -0.13
C ALA A 17 9.32 7.99 0.76
N LEU A 18 8.13 8.00 0.17
CA LEU A 18 6.86 7.91 0.91
C LEU A 18 6.76 6.57 1.67
N LYS A 19 7.11 5.45 1.02
CA LYS A 19 7.17 4.14 1.66
C LYS A 19 8.17 4.12 2.83
N ALA A 20 9.34 4.72 2.66
CA ALA A 20 10.36 4.82 3.71
C ALA A 20 9.84 5.61 4.94
N VAL A 21 9.10 6.69 4.72
CA VAL A 21 8.48 7.48 5.80
C VAL A 21 7.47 6.64 6.58
N ILE A 22 6.58 5.91 5.89
CA ILE A 22 5.59 5.04 6.55
C ILE A 22 6.27 3.96 7.39
N LYS A 23 7.29 3.32 6.83
CA LYS A 23 8.12 2.33 7.51
C LYS A 23 8.77 2.90 8.77
N ALA A 24 9.44 4.05 8.64
CA ALA A 24 10.07 4.71 9.78
C ALA A 24 9.05 5.10 10.87
N ALA A 25 7.90 5.65 10.48
CA ALA A 25 6.83 5.99 11.41
C ALA A 25 6.30 4.77 12.17
N SER A 26 6.12 3.63 11.47
CA SER A 26 5.67 2.38 12.09
C SER A 26 6.65 1.86 13.16
N LEU A 27 7.96 2.06 12.98
CA LEU A 27 8.97 1.63 13.95
C LEU A 27 8.99 2.50 15.22
N LEU A 28 8.53 3.75 15.14
CA LEU A 28 8.37 4.62 16.30
C LEU A 28 7.14 4.20 17.11
N HIS A 29 6.01 4.02 16.43
CA HIS A 29 4.75 3.54 17.01
C HIS A 29 3.98 2.69 16.00
N PRO A 30 3.33 1.59 16.42
CA PRO A 30 2.49 0.81 15.52
C PRO A 30 1.46 1.68 14.80
N LEU A 31 1.39 1.59 13.48
CA LEU A 31 0.64 2.52 12.63
C LEU A 31 -0.60 1.82 12.03
N VAL A 32 -1.74 2.49 12.05
CA VAL A 32 -2.91 2.09 11.26
C VAL A 32 -3.13 3.11 10.15
N ILE A 33 -3.05 2.66 8.90
CA ILE A 33 -3.34 3.46 7.71
C ILE A 33 -4.71 3.04 7.22
N HIS A 34 -5.67 3.95 7.29
CA HIS A 34 -7.04 3.72 6.82
C HIS A 34 -7.28 4.50 5.52
N ILE A 35 -7.68 3.79 4.47
CA ILE A 35 -8.05 4.36 3.18
C ILE A 35 -9.53 4.08 2.96
N ASP A 36 -10.32 5.15 2.97
CA ASP A 36 -11.74 5.08 2.72
C ASP A 36 -12.09 5.33 1.25
N ASP A 37 -13.30 4.93 0.86
CA ASP A 37 -13.84 5.09 -0.48
C ASP A 37 -12.89 4.61 -1.60
N ALA A 38 -12.18 3.51 -1.38
CA ALA A 38 -11.13 3.04 -2.29
C ALA A 38 -11.60 2.65 -3.72
N HIS A 39 -12.92 2.65 -3.95
CA HIS A 39 -13.51 2.58 -5.28
C HIS A 39 -13.18 3.80 -6.16
N TRP A 40 -12.68 4.90 -5.59
CA TRP A 40 -12.18 6.08 -6.32
C TRP A 40 -10.67 6.04 -6.58
N LEU A 41 -9.95 5.02 -6.14
CA LEU A 41 -8.52 4.92 -6.38
C LEU A 41 -8.24 4.83 -7.89
N ASP A 42 -7.29 5.62 -8.35
CA ASP A 42 -6.71 5.47 -9.66
C ASP A 42 -5.69 4.32 -9.69
N ALA A 43 -5.29 3.92 -10.90
CA ALA A 43 -4.33 2.84 -11.10
C ALA A 43 -2.96 3.14 -10.46
N GLU A 44 -2.57 4.41 -10.39
CA GLU A 44 -1.29 4.83 -9.82
C GLU A 44 -1.27 4.66 -8.30
N THR A 45 -2.35 5.05 -7.61
CA THR A 45 -2.48 4.86 -6.17
C THR A 45 -2.56 3.37 -5.83
N ALA A 46 -3.33 2.58 -6.60
CA ALA A 46 -3.38 1.13 -6.42
C ALA A 46 -2.00 0.47 -6.59
N PHE A 47 -1.22 0.93 -7.58
CA PHE A 47 0.15 0.47 -7.78
C PHE A 47 1.07 0.82 -6.60
N PHE A 48 0.94 2.03 -6.06
CA PHE A 48 1.68 2.42 -4.86
C PHE A 48 1.30 1.57 -3.65
N LEU A 49 0.02 1.29 -3.41
CA LEU A 49 -0.40 0.44 -2.29
C LEU A 49 0.19 -0.98 -2.39
N ASN A 50 0.24 -1.53 -3.60
CA ASN A 50 0.92 -2.81 -3.84
C ASN A 50 2.44 -2.74 -3.56
N LYS A 51 3.10 -1.63 -3.96
CA LYS A 51 4.50 -1.38 -3.58
C LYS A 51 4.68 -1.24 -2.08
N LEU A 52 3.76 -0.54 -1.40
CA LEU A 52 3.81 -0.28 0.03
C LEU A 52 3.80 -1.59 0.81
N THR A 53 3.00 -2.58 0.42
CA THR A 53 2.88 -3.89 1.09
C THR A 53 4.00 -4.88 0.78
N HIS A 54 4.94 -4.56 -0.12
CA HIS A 54 6.02 -5.46 -0.49
C HIS A 54 7.27 -5.30 0.42
N ASN A 55 7.87 -6.40 0.87
CA ASN A 55 9.05 -6.42 1.76
C ASN A 55 8.86 -5.54 3.01
N VAL A 56 7.79 -5.79 3.76
CA VAL A 56 7.41 -5.02 4.95
C VAL A 56 7.49 -5.82 6.25
N ASP A 57 8.10 -7.00 6.20
CA ASP A 57 8.37 -7.79 7.39
C ASP A 57 9.17 -6.97 8.40
N GLY A 58 8.72 -6.99 9.66
CA GLY A 58 9.33 -6.24 10.76
C GLY A 58 8.88 -4.77 10.89
N TYR A 59 8.00 -4.27 10.01
CA TYR A 59 7.41 -2.93 10.13
C TYR A 59 5.97 -3.03 10.66
N PRO A 60 5.69 -2.60 11.90
CA PRO A 60 4.39 -2.84 12.53
C PRO A 60 3.36 -1.81 12.06
N PHE A 61 2.85 -1.98 10.85
CA PHE A 61 1.70 -1.22 10.37
C PHE A 61 0.59 -2.12 9.83
N LEU A 62 -0.64 -1.61 9.92
CA LEU A 62 -1.84 -2.21 9.37
C LEU A 62 -2.38 -1.30 8.28
N LEU A 63 -2.68 -1.86 7.11
CA LEU A 63 -3.37 -1.17 6.02
C LEU A 63 -4.83 -1.64 5.97
N LEU A 64 -5.76 -0.74 6.29
CA LEU A 64 -7.19 -0.96 6.21
C LEU A 64 -7.75 -0.22 4.99
N ILE A 65 -8.38 -0.96 4.08
CA ILE A 65 -8.96 -0.42 2.85
C ILE A 65 -10.45 -0.75 2.84
N THR A 66 -11.29 0.27 2.79
CA THR A 66 -12.73 0.15 2.61
C THR A 66 -13.11 0.57 1.21
N MET A 67 -13.94 -0.25 0.54
CA MET A 67 -14.46 0.07 -0.78
C MET A 67 -15.95 -0.22 -0.83
N ARG A 68 -16.68 0.61 -1.57
CA ARG A 68 -18.06 0.31 -1.90
C ARG A 68 -18.07 -0.69 -3.05
N SER A 69 -18.59 -1.90 -2.80
CA SER A 69 -18.88 -2.82 -3.90
C SER A 69 -19.98 -2.20 -4.78
N PRO A 70 -19.80 -2.12 -6.11
CA PRO A 70 -20.86 -1.67 -7.01
C PRO A 70 -22.07 -2.63 -7.06
N HIS A 71 -22.02 -3.77 -6.37
CA HIS A 71 -23.18 -4.64 -6.22
C HIS A 71 -23.19 -5.38 -4.86
N SER A 72 -24.34 -5.31 -4.20
CA SER A 72 -24.65 -6.08 -2.99
C SER A 72 -24.93 -7.55 -3.36
N ALA A 73 -24.32 -8.46 -2.61
CA ALA A 73 -24.67 -9.89 -2.44
C ALA A 73 -24.44 -10.88 -3.61
N ALA A 74 -23.23 -11.45 -3.66
CA ALA A 74 -23.07 -12.91 -3.66
C ALA A 74 -21.73 -13.27 -2.99
N GLN A 75 -21.85 -13.96 -1.88
CA GLN A 75 -20.79 -14.37 -0.98
C GLN A 75 -20.06 -15.62 -1.53
N LYS A 76 -18.79 -15.71 -1.14
CA LYS A 76 -17.90 -16.90 -1.12
C LYS A 76 -17.11 -17.21 -2.40
N GLN A 77 -15.82 -16.88 -2.38
CA GLN A 77 -14.72 -17.86 -2.46
C GLN A 77 -13.38 -17.17 -2.20
N GLY A 78 -12.58 -17.73 -1.29
CA GLY A 78 -11.18 -17.36 -1.08
C GLY A 78 -10.93 -16.28 -0.03
N ALA A 79 -11.20 -16.58 1.25
CA ALA A 79 -10.39 -15.98 2.31
C ALA A 79 -8.96 -16.56 2.24
N THR A 80 -8.28 -16.26 1.14
CA THR A 80 -6.82 -16.30 1.00
C THR A 80 -6.38 -14.94 1.54
N GLY A 81 -5.85 -14.77 2.73
CA GLY A 81 -5.27 -15.68 3.69
C GLY A 81 -4.28 -14.81 4.42
N LEU A 82 -4.58 -14.41 5.66
CA LEU A 82 -3.59 -13.79 6.56
C LEU A 82 -2.39 -14.73 6.81
N TYR A 83 -2.47 -15.98 6.37
CA TYR A 83 -1.47 -17.03 6.49
C TYR A 83 -0.45 -17.06 5.33
N ASP A 84 -0.75 -16.49 4.15
CA ASP A 84 0.19 -16.57 3.00
C ASP A 84 1.32 -15.54 3.05
N ILE A 85 1.17 -14.47 3.83
CA ILE A 85 2.21 -13.46 4.04
C ILE A 85 3.27 -13.87 5.08
N MET A 86 3.15 -15.03 5.73
CA MET A 86 4.16 -15.54 6.68
C MET A 86 4.97 -16.72 6.15
N ALA A 87 4.78 -17.13 4.88
CA ALA A 87 5.36 -18.35 4.31
C ALA A 87 6.24 -18.12 3.06
N ALA A 88 6.84 -16.93 2.89
CA ALA A 88 7.81 -16.65 1.83
C ALA A 88 9.16 -16.22 2.42
#